data_AF-A0A5C3KSM4-F1
#
_entry.id   AF-A0A5C3KSM4-F1
#
_cell.length_a   1.000
_cell.length_b   1.000
_cell.length_c   1.000
_cell.angle_alpha   90.00
_cell.angle_beta   90.00
_cell.angle_gamma   90.00
#
_symmetry.space_group_name_H-M   'P 1'
#
loop_
_entity.id
_entity.type
_entity.pdbx_description
1 polymer ?
#
loop_
_entity_poly.entity_id
_entity_poly.type
_entity_poly.pdbx_seq_one_letter_code
_entity_poly.pdbx_strand_id
1 'polypeptide(L)'
;MSELIKRVNALPSSPFPAARRSSLKGGATAYSPYLKSSRSALSRIAPLHPNRRTPPPPLPPPPPKKKSKKELDREERWEEELVESLGGVDVWAVMSDAERRDLRKAKFAMEMGGWEE
;
A
#
# COMPACT_ATOMS: atom_id res chain seq x y z
N MET A 1 42.55 7.72 1.06
CA MET A 1 42.24 7.58 -0.39
C MET A 1 41.75 8.87 -1.05
N SER A 2 40.77 9.58 -0.47
CA SER A 2 40.17 10.80 -1.06
C SER A 2 41.17 11.92 -1.37
N GLU A 3 42.12 12.18 -0.47
CA GLU A 3 43.14 13.21 -0.64
C GLU A 3 44.17 12.88 -1.74
N LEU A 4 44.44 11.59 -1.98
CA LEU A 4 45.29 11.13 -3.09
C LEU A 4 44.61 11.39 -4.44
N ILE A 5 43.31 11.11 -4.54
CA ILE A 5 42.53 11.34 -5.77
C ILE A 5 42.50 12.84 -6.12
N LYS A 6 42.31 13.71 -5.12
CA LYS A 6 42.33 15.18 -5.32
C LYS A 6 43.67 15.68 -5.86
N ARG A 7 44.78 15.15 -5.36
CA ARG A 7 46.13 15.54 -5.80
C ARG A 7 46.43 15.08 -7.23
N VAL A 8 46.04 13.86 -7.59
CA VAL A 8 46.24 13.32 -8.94
C VAL A 8 45.43 14.11 -9.98
N ASN A 9 44.16 14.43 -9.67
CA ASN A 9 43.30 15.21 -10.57
C ASN A 9 43.69 16.70 -10.68
N ALA A 10 44.57 17.20 -9.79
CA ALA A 10 45.07 18.57 -9.84
C ALA A 10 46.29 18.73 -10.76
N LEU A 11 46.85 17.63 -11.28
CA LEU A 11 47.96 17.68 -12.23
C LEU A 11 47.48 18.15 -13.61
N PRO A 12 48.26 19.00 -14.31
CA PRO A 12 47.91 19.51 -15.63
C PRO A 12 47.85 18.43 -16.72
N SER A 13 48.42 17.24 -16.47
CA SER A 13 48.37 16.05 -17.33
C SER A 13 47.24 15.08 -16.96
N SER A 14 46.35 15.45 -16.03
CA SER A 14 45.24 14.60 -15.62
C SER A 14 44.27 14.37 -16.80
N PRO A 15 43.98 13.11 -17.18
CA PRO A 15 42.96 12.81 -18.18
C PRO A 15 41.53 13.05 -17.65
N PHE A 16 41.37 13.31 -16.34
CA PHE A 16 40.09 13.58 -15.72
C PHE A 16 39.79 15.08 -15.76
N PRO A 17 38.58 15.48 -16.21
CA PRO A 17 38.19 16.88 -16.23
C PRO A 17 38.20 17.43 -14.80
N ALA A 18 38.88 18.57 -14.60
CA ALA A 18 38.90 19.25 -13.32
C ALA A 18 37.46 19.47 -12.85
N ALA A 19 37.10 18.86 -11.72
CA ALA A 19 35.79 19.03 -11.11
C ALA A 19 35.63 20.51 -10.72
N ARG A 20 35.08 21.31 -11.63
CA ARG A 20 34.60 22.65 -11.29
C ARG A 20 33.57 22.44 -10.20
N ARG A 21 33.88 22.95 -9.01
CA ARG A 21 32.96 23.03 -7.87
C ARG A 21 31.61 23.47 -8.43
N SER A 22 30.62 22.58 -8.37
CA SER A 22 29.25 22.88 -8.75
C SER A 22 28.68 23.82 -7.70
N SER A 23 29.14 25.08 -7.72
CA SER A 23 28.45 26.18 -7.07
C SER A 23 27.21 26.44 -7.91
N LEU A 24 26.06 26.29 -7.27
CA LEU A 24 24.77 26.72 -7.77
C LEU A 24 24.88 28.13 -8.40
N LYS A 25 24.90 28.20 -9.73
CA LYS A 25 24.53 29.30 -10.63
C LYS A 25 25.26 29.10 -11.98
N GLY A 26 24.53 28.62 -12.99
CA GLY A 26 25.04 28.46 -14.36
C GLY A 26 25.06 27.01 -14.80
N GLY A 27 24.12 26.62 -15.65
CA GLY A 27 23.84 25.24 -16.04
C GLY A 27 24.99 24.57 -16.78
N ALA A 28 25.69 23.66 -16.10
CA ALA A 28 26.25 22.50 -16.76
C ALA A 28 25.11 21.49 -16.91
N THR A 29 24.48 21.43 -18.08
CA THR A 29 23.52 20.37 -18.40
C THR A 29 24.31 19.08 -18.65
N ALA A 30 24.71 18.40 -17.58
CA ALA A 30 25.01 16.98 -17.66
C ALA A 30 23.75 16.32 -18.22
N TYR A 31 23.81 15.82 -19.46
CA TYR A 31 22.70 15.11 -20.09
C TYR A 31 22.40 13.86 -19.26
N SER A 32 21.45 13.97 -18.34
CA SER A 32 20.96 12.85 -17.57
C SER A 32 19.62 12.45 -18.17
N PRO A 33 19.39 11.16 -18.48
CA PRO A 33 18.10 10.68 -18.99
C PRO A 33 16.94 10.98 -18.03
N TYR A 34 17.26 11.32 -16.78
CA TYR A 34 16.32 11.68 -15.73
C TYR A 34 15.91 13.15 -15.72
N LEU A 35 16.46 14.01 -16.58
CA LEU A 35 16.15 15.46 -16.58
C LEU A 35 14.69 15.78 -16.90
N LYS A 36 14.01 14.92 -17.66
CA LYS A 36 12.60 15.10 -18.05
C LYS A 36 11.61 14.55 -17.02
N SER A 37 12.10 13.85 -16.01
CA SER A 37 11.25 13.18 -15.02
C SER A 37 10.98 14.09 -13.83
N SER A 38 9.76 14.03 -13.28
CA SER A 38 9.42 14.79 -12.09
C SER A 38 10.22 14.32 -10.87
N ARG A 39 10.44 15.21 -9.92
CA ARG A 39 11.17 14.89 -8.68
C ARG A 39 10.51 13.75 -7.88
N SER A 40 9.17 13.59 -7.96
CA SER A 40 8.44 12.48 -7.35
C SER A 40 8.58 11.17 -8.12
N ALA A 41 8.69 11.22 -9.45
CA ALA A 41 8.99 10.05 -10.27
C ALA A 41 10.41 9.54 -9.96
N LEU A 42 11.37 10.46 -9.82
CA LEU A 42 12.76 10.13 -9.51
C LEU A 42 12.96 9.60 -8.08
N SER A 43 12.14 10.03 -7.11
CA SER A 43 12.22 9.49 -5.74
C SER A 43 11.73 8.04 -5.61
N ARG A 44 10.97 7.54 -6.60
CA ARG A 44 10.51 6.14 -6.65
C ARG A 44 11.54 5.21 -7.29
N ILE A 45 12.47 5.76 -8.05
CA ILE A 45 13.60 5.00 -8.58
C ILE A 45 14.55 4.79 -7.41
N ALA A 46 14.79 3.53 -7.06
CA ALA A 46 15.77 3.21 -6.04
C ALA A 46 17.10 3.87 -6.42
N PRO A 47 17.77 4.61 -5.51
CA PRO A 47 19.09 5.12 -5.81
C PRO A 47 19.97 3.94 -6.20
N LEU A 48 20.57 4.00 -7.39
CA LEU A 48 21.53 3.01 -7.88
C LEU A 48 22.87 3.11 -7.10
N HIS A 49 22.79 3.23 -5.78
CA HIS A 49 23.96 3.35 -4.92
C HIS A 49 24.33 1.93 -4.47
N PRO A 50 25.54 1.44 -4.78
CA PRO A 50 25.94 0.05 -4.52
C PRO A 50 25.89 -0.37 -3.04
N ASN A 51 25.79 0.59 -2.11
CA ASN A 51 25.67 0.35 -0.66
C ASN A 51 24.30 0.73 -0.06
N ARG A 52 23.28 1.09 -0.84
CA ARG A 52 21.92 1.30 -0.30
C ARG A 52 21.15 -0.01 -0.37
N ARG A 53 20.94 -0.66 0.78
CA ARG A 53 20.03 -1.81 0.92
C ARG A 53 18.65 -1.39 0.39
N THR A 54 18.05 -2.25 -0.43
CA THR A 54 16.64 -2.13 -0.81
C THR A 54 15.82 -1.88 0.45
N PRO A 55 14.88 -0.92 0.47
CA PRO A 55 14.01 -0.76 1.62
C PRO A 55 13.35 -2.12 1.91
N PRO A 56 13.14 -2.49 3.19
CA PRO A 56 12.45 -3.72 3.51
C PRO A 56 11.08 -3.73 2.83
N PRO A 57 10.56 -4.91 2.44
CA PRO A 57 9.22 -5.00 1.89
C PRO A 57 8.20 -4.41 2.88
N PRO A 58 7.08 -3.86 2.39
CA PRO A 58 5.99 -3.43 3.27
C PRO A 58 5.54 -4.60 4.16
N LEU A 59 5.14 -4.30 5.40
CA LEU A 59 4.60 -5.30 6.30
C LEU A 59 3.30 -5.88 5.74
N PRO A 60 2.99 -7.17 6.02
CA PRO A 60 1.72 -7.74 5.63
C PRO A 60 0.54 -6.98 6.29
N PRO A 61 -0.64 -6.96 5.65
CA PRO A 61 -1.81 -6.33 6.25
C PRO A 61 -2.13 -6.98 7.61
N PRO A 62 -2.67 -6.21 8.58
CA PRO A 62 -3.08 -6.76 9.86
C PRO A 62 -4.18 -7.81 9.66
N PRO A 63 -4.28 -8.80 10.57
CA PRO A 63 -5.34 -9.79 10.50
C PRO A 63 -6.72 -9.11 10.61
N PRO A 64 -7.79 -9.71 10.04
CA PRO A 64 -9.14 -9.21 10.20
C PRO A 64 -9.48 -9.03 11.69
N LYS A 65 -10.09 -7.90 12.04
CA LYS A 65 -10.51 -7.64 13.41
C LYS A 65 -11.55 -8.69 13.82
N LYS A 66 -11.41 -9.22 15.03
CA LYS A 66 -12.48 -10.04 15.63
C LYS A 66 -13.71 -9.15 15.81
N LYS A 67 -14.88 -9.67 15.45
CA LYS A 67 -16.15 -8.97 15.69
C LYS A 67 -16.28 -8.63 17.17
N SER A 68 -16.78 -7.44 17.46
CA SER A 68 -17.00 -7.03 18.85
C SER A 68 -18.17 -7.81 19.47
N LYS A 69 -18.23 -7.95 20.80
CA LYS A 69 -19.37 -8.62 21.45
C LYS A 69 -20.73 -8.02 21.04
N LYS A 70 -20.78 -6.70 20.88
CA LYS A 70 -21.97 -5.96 20.44
C LYS A 70 -22.39 -6.28 19.01
N GLU A 71 -21.42 -6.57 18.16
CA GLU A 71 -21.64 -6.92 16.76
C GLU A 71 -22.17 -8.35 16.64
N LEU A 72 -21.65 -9.28 17.45
CA LEU A 72 -22.15 -10.65 17.52
C LEU A 72 -23.59 -10.72 18.04
N ASP A 73 -23.90 -10.02 19.14
CA ASP A 73 -25.26 -9.97 19.70
C ASP A 73 -26.26 -9.38 18.68
N ARG A 74 -25.82 -8.41 17.88
CA ARG A 74 -26.67 -7.86 16.80
C ARG A 74 -26.92 -8.89 15.70
N GLU A 75 -25.90 -9.62 15.28
CA GLU A 75 -26.04 -10.66 14.25
C GLU A 75 -26.93 -11.82 14.73
N GLU A 76 -26.79 -12.23 15.99
CA GLU A 76 -27.65 -13.25 16.60
C GLU A 76 -29.12 -12.82 16.60
N ARG A 77 -29.42 -11.57 16.98
CA ARG A 77 -30.79 -11.02 16.90
C ARG A 77 -31.34 -11.01 15.48
N TRP A 78 -30.52 -10.65 14.50
CA TRP A 78 -30.94 -10.68 13.10
C TRP A 78 -31.20 -12.10 12.58
N GLU A 79 -30.47 -13.11 13.06
CA GLU A 79 -30.76 -14.51 12.75
C GLU A 79 -32.09 -14.95 13.38
N GLU A 80 -32.36 -14.59 14.63
CA GLU A 80 -33.64 -14.86 15.30
C GLU A 80 -34.83 -14.23 14.57
N GLU A 81 -34.73 -12.94 14.20
CA GLU A 81 -35.75 -12.23 13.42
C GLU A 81 -36.00 -12.88 12.04
N LEU A 82 -34.94 -13.33 11.37
CA LEU A 82 -35.05 -14.04 10.09
C LEU A 82 -35.80 -15.36 10.26
N VAL A 83 -35.43 -16.14 11.28
CA VAL A 83 -36.07 -17.41 11.61
C VAL A 83 -37.55 -17.21 11.91
N GLU A 84 -37.90 -16.18 12.70
CA GLU A 84 -39.30 -15.85 12.99
C GLU A 84 -40.06 -15.45 11.72
N SER A 85 -39.47 -14.62 10.87
CA SER A 85 -40.07 -14.15 9.60
C SER A 85 -40.32 -15.28 8.60
N LEU A 86 -39.47 -16.31 8.60
CA LEU A 86 -39.56 -17.48 7.72
C LEU A 86 -40.60 -18.53 8.18
N GLY A 87 -41.27 -18.29 9.32
CA GLY A 87 -42.24 -19.24 9.88
C GLY A 87 -41.63 -20.21 10.89
N GLY A 88 -40.49 -19.86 11.48
CA GLY A 88 -39.88 -20.57 12.60
C GLY A 88 -38.71 -21.50 12.23
N VAL A 89 -38.20 -22.16 13.27
CA VAL A 89 -36.98 -22.99 13.20
C VAL A 89 -37.14 -24.17 12.25
N ASP A 90 -38.36 -24.73 12.11
CA ASP A 90 -38.62 -25.90 11.26
C ASP A 90 -38.38 -25.59 9.79
N VAL A 91 -38.87 -24.43 9.32
CA VAL A 91 -38.64 -23.97 7.94
C VAL A 91 -37.16 -23.67 7.74
N TRP A 92 -36.54 -22.97 8.70
CA TRP A 92 -35.11 -22.66 8.67
C TRP A 92 -34.24 -23.92 8.59
N ALA A 93 -34.58 -24.98 9.31
CA ALA A 93 -33.81 -26.23 9.39
C ALA A 93 -33.83 -27.05 8.08
N VAL A 94 -34.85 -26.88 7.24
CA VAL A 94 -34.96 -27.58 5.96
C VAL A 94 -34.26 -26.81 4.82
N MET A 95 -34.03 -25.51 4.99
CA MET A 95 -33.30 -24.71 4.00
C MET A 95 -31.85 -25.19 3.82
N SER A 96 -31.31 -25.01 2.61
CA SER A 96 -29.90 -25.26 2.34
C SER A 96 -29.00 -24.21 2.98
N ASP A 97 -27.75 -24.57 3.24
CA ASP A 97 -26.76 -23.62 3.77
C ASP A 97 -26.43 -22.49 2.79
N ALA A 98 -26.68 -22.66 1.49
CA ALA A 98 -26.57 -21.57 0.52
C ALA A 98 -27.68 -20.53 0.74
N GLU A 99 -28.93 -20.97 0.81
CA GLU A 99 -30.07 -20.08 1.00
C GLU A 99 -30.02 -19.35 2.34
N ARG A 100 -29.65 -20.05 3.43
CA ARG A 100 -29.45 -19.40 4.74
C ARG A 100 -28.35 -18.35 4.71
N ARG A 101 -27.28 -18.56 3.94
CA ARG A 101 -26.18 -17.58 3.80
C ARG A 101 -26.64 -16.36 3.02
N ASP A 102 -27.41 -16.56 1.95
CA ASP A 102 -27.89 -15.47 1.12
C ASP A 102 -28.93 -14.62 1.84
N LEU A 103 -29.82 -15.23 2.62
CA LEU A 103 -30.76 -14.52 3.49
C LEU A 103 -30.05 -13.69 4.58
N ARG A 104 -29.04 -14.27 5.24
CA ARG A 104 -28.23 -13.53 6.24
C ARG A 104 -27.49 -12.36 5.62
N LYS A 105 -26.91 -12.54 4.43
CA LYS A 105 -26.28 -11.45 3.68
C LYS A 105 -27.29 -10.36 3.30
N ALA A 106 -28.48 -10.74 2.84
CA ALA A 106 -29.52 -9.81 2.48
C ALA A 106 -30.01 -8.99 3.70
N LYS A 107 -30.25 -9.65 4.83
CA LYS A 107 -30.62 -8.99 6.10
C LYS A 107 -29.51 -8.06 6.59
N PHE A 108 -28.25 -8.52 6.57
CA PHE A 108 -27.10 -7.69 6.90
C PHE A 108 -27.01 -6.44 6.00
N ALA A 109 -27.16 -6.61 4.69
CA ALA A 109 -27.13 -5.51 3.74
C ALA A 109 -28.28 -4.52 3.96
N MET A 110 -29.49 -5.02 4.23
CA MET A 110 -30.65 -4.16 4.50
C MET A 110 -30.45 -3.31 5.77
N GLU A 111 -29.95 -3.91 6.84
CA GLU A 111 -29.82 -3.24 8.15
C GLU A 111 -28.57 -2.37 8.27
N MET A 112 -27.47 -2.71 7.58
CA MET A 112 -26.23 -1.93 7.57
C MET A 112 -26.20 -0.85 6.49
N GLY A 113 -27.31 -0.62 5.77
CA GLY A 113 -27.41 0.43 4.74
C GLY A 113 -26.68 0.07 3.45
N GLY A 114 -27.02 -1.06 2.86
CA GLY A 114 -26.45 -1.52 1.60
C GLY A 114 -26.78 -0.59 0.44
N TRP A 115 -25.76 0.15 -0.02
CA TRP A 115 -25.68 0.98 -1.23
C TRP A 115 -26.46 2.31 -1.23
N GLU A 116 -26.15 3.22 -0.30
CA GLU A 116 -26.16 4.64 -0.65
C GLU A 116 -24.71 5.15 -0.82
N GLU A 117 -24.39 5.39 -2.11
CA GLU A 117 -23.19 5.97 -2.77
C GLU A 117 -21.90 5.13 -2.94
#